data_AF-A0A2N5YWG0-F1
#
_entry.id   AF-A0A2N5YWG0-F1
#
_cell.length_a   1.000
_cell.length_b   1.000
_cell.length_c   1.000
_cell.angle_alpha   90.00
_cell.angle_beta   90.00
_cell.angle_gamma   90.00
#
_symmetry.space_group_name_H-M   'P 1'
#
loop_
_entity.id
_entity.type
_entity.pdbx_description
1 polymer ?
#
loop_
_entity_poly.entity_id
_entity_poly.type
_entity_poly.pdbx_seq_one_letter_code
_entity_poly.pdbx_strand_id
1 'polypeptide(L)' 'SLKREKVDQYCIVAGTYKTIERAENWKAALRKKGYESVIVENNNLYYNVLNDYSSIEKAYARLMEIRSSSDLQVWVMNKK' A
#
# COMPACT_ATOMS: atom_id res chain seq x y z
N SER A 1 -29.46 0.16 18.14
CA SER A 1 -28.71 -0.55 17.09
C SER A 1 -27.58 0.33 16.59
N LEU A 2 -26.36 0.15 17.11
CA LEU A 2 -25.19 0.90 16.64
C LEU A 2 -24.80 0.35 15.26
N LYS A 3 -25.13 1.10 14.20
CA LYS A 3 -24.57 0.85 12.87
C LYS A 3 -23.06 1.06 13.01
N ARG A 4 -22.26 0.00 12.93
CA ARG A 4 -20.82 0.14 12.71
C ARG A 4 -20.66 0.80 11.35
N GLU A 5 -20.37 2.10 11.33
CA GLU A 5 -19.93 2.76 10.12
C GLU A 5 -18.70 2.01 9.63
N LYS A 6 -18.78 1.49 8.41
CA LYS A 6 -17.66 0.80 7.77
C LYS A 6 -16.65 1.89 7.45
N VAL A 7 -15.66 2.07 8.31
CA VAL A 7 -14.59 3.05 8.09
C VAL A 7 -13.80 2.56 6.88
N ASP A 8 -13.93 3.27 5.76
CA ASP A 8 -13.11 3.02 4.58
C ASP A 8 -11.64 3.14 4.96
N GLN A 9 -10.88 2.06 4.77
CA GLN A 9 -9.44 2.07 4.96
C GLN A 9 -8.76 2.17 3.60
N TYR A 10 -7.86 3.12 3.46
CA TYR A 10 -7.07 3.36 2.26
C TYR A 10 -5.63 2.96 2.53
N CYS A 11 -4.92 2.49 1.52
CA CYS A 11 -3.49 2.21 1.66
C CYS A 11 -2.70 2.58 0.42
N ILE A 12 -1.39 2.78 0.62
CA ILE A 12 -0.45 3.01 -0.47
C ILE A 12 0.17 1.68 -0.86
N VAL A 13 -0.07 1.27 -2.09
CA VAL A 13 0.51 0.06 -2.66
C VAL A 13 1.68 0.44 -3.56
N ALA A 14 2.80 -0.25 -3.37
CA ALA A 14 4.02 -0.09 -4.15
C ALA A 14 4.31 -1.25 -5.11
N GLY A 15 3.47 -2.29 -5.11
CA GLY A 15 3.59 -3.43 -6.01
C GLY A 15 2.52 -4.48 -5.77
N THR A 16 2.22 -5.26 -6.83
CA THR A 16 1.28 -6.39 -6.78
C THR A 16 1.85 -7.56 -7.57
N TYR A 17 1.85 -8.75 -6.98
CA TYR A 17 2.47 -9.94 -7.54
C TYR A 17 1.60 -11.18 -7.38
N LYS A 18 1.76 -12.16 -8.28
CA LYS A 18 1.06 -13.45 -8.21
C LYS A 18 1.68 -14.46 -7.24
N THR A 19 2.89 -14.22 -6.78
CA THR A 19 3.61 -15.11 -5.86
C THR A 19 4.19 -14.33 -4.70
N ILE A 20 4.18 -14.94 -3.52
CA ILE A 20 4.74 -14.35 -2.30
C ILE A 20 6.24 -14.06 -2.45
N GLU A 21 6.99 -14.93 -3.12
CA GLU A 21 8.42 -14.76 -3.36
C GLU A 21 8.74 -13.44 -4.11
N ARG A 22 7.95 -13.11 -5.14
CA ARG A 22 8.13 -11.85 -5.87
C ARG A 22 7.80 -10.64 -5.01
N ALA A 23 6.77 -10.74 -4.17
CA ALA A 23 6.41 -9.67 -3.23
C ALA A 23 7.49 -9.48 -2.15
N GLU A 24 8.12 -10.55 -1.67
CA GLU A 24 9.24 -10.49 -0.71
C GLU A 24 10.50 -9.89 -1.34
N ASN A 25 10.83 -10.29 -2.58
CA ASN A 25 11.94 -9.69 -3.33
C ASN A 25 11.72 -8.18 -3.52
N TRP A 26 10.49 -7.76 -3.82
CA TRP A 26 10.16 -6.35 -3.94
C TRP A 26 10.19 -5.62 -2.59
N LYS A 27 9.71 -6.23 -1.50
CA LYS A 27 9.82 -5.69 -0.14
C LYS A 27 11.27 -5.42 0.25
N ALA A 28 12.19 -6.33 -0.09
CA ALA A 28 13.60 -6.14 0.13
C ALA A 28 14.16 -4.97 -0.71
N ALA A 29 13.71 -4.80 -1.96
CA ALA A 29 14.08 -3.67 -2.81
C ALA A 29 13.54 -2.33 -2.27
N LEU A 30 12.29 -2.30 -1.80
CA LEU A 30 11.68 -1.14 -1.15
C LEU A 30 12.47 -0.71 0.08
N ARG A 31 12.88 -1.67 0.92
CA ARG A 31 13.70 -1.39 2.10
C ARG A 31 15.04 -0.77 1.76
N LYS A 32 15.71 -1.23 0.68
CA LYS A 32 16.95 -0.62 0.16
C LYS A 32 16.73 0.82 -0.32
N LYS A 33 15.52 1.16 -0.78
CA LYS A 33 15.10 2.53 -1.13
C LYS A 33 14.61 3.35 0.07
N GLY A 34 14.63 2.81 1.28
CA GLY A 34 14.17 3.49 2.50
C GLY A 34 12.67 3.41 2.75
N TYR A 35 11.95 2.52 2.06
CA TYR A 35 10.53 2.29 2.26
C TYR A 35 10.27 0.98 2.99
N GLU A 36 9.63 1.06 4.15
CA GLU A 36 9.09 -0.11 4.83
C GLU A 36 7.75 -0.52 4.20
N SER A 37 7.53 -1.83 4.06
CA SER A 37 6.28 -2.35 3.51
C SER A 37 5.86 -3.67 4.17
N VAL A 38 4.56 -3.92 4.21
CA VAL A 38 3.96 -5.20 4.60
C VAL A 38 3.37 -5.88 3.37
N ILE A 39 3.43 -7.21 3.33
CA ILE A 39 2.81 -7.99 2.27
C ILE A 39 1.41 -8.38 2.74
N VAL A 40 0.41 -8.02 1.94
CA VAL A 40 -0.99 -8.39 2.17
C VAL A 40 -1.44 -9.29 1.04
N GLU A 41 -2.04 -10.43 1.37
CA GLU A 41 -2.64 -11.32 0.38
C GLU A 41 -4.13 -10.99 0.23
N ASN A 42 -4.60 -10.81 -1.01
CA ASN A 42 -6.01 -10.63 -1.34
C ASN A 42 -6.29 -11.15 -2.76
N ASN A 43 -7.33 -11.97 -2.92
CA ASN A 43 -7.74 -12.55 -4.20
C ASN A 43 -6.59 -13.20 -5.00
N ASN A 44 -5.78 -14.03 -4.33
CA ASN A 44 -4.60 -14.72 -4.91
C ASN A 44 -3.52 -13.76 -5.46
N LEU A 45 -3.47 -12.53 -4.94
CA LEU A 45 -2.45 -11.54 -5.25
C LEU A 45 -1.80 -11.05 -3.95
N TYR A 46 -0.51 -10.77 -4.03
CA TYR A 46 0.33 -10.27 -2.95
C TYR A 46 0.66 -8.80 -3.19
N TYR A 47 0.26 -7.93 -2.28
CA TYR A 47 0.42 -6.48 -2.36
C TYR A 47 1.50 -6.00 -1.38
N ASN A 48 2.46 -5.22 -1.87
CA ASN A 48 3.41 -4.51 -1.00
C ASN A 48 2.79 -3.18 -0.57
N VAL A 49 2.28 -3.13 0.65
CA VAL A 49 1.60 -1.97 1.24
C VAL A 49 2.58 -1.18 2.10
N LEU A 50 2.74 0.11 1.85
CA LEU A 50 3.64 0.98 2.62
C LEU A 50 2.97 1.49 3.91
N ASN A 51 1.75 2.00 3.78
CA ASN A 51 1.04 2.71 4.84
C ASN A 51 -0.47 2.53 4.69
N ASP A 52 -1.18 2.61 5.82
CA ASP A 52 -2.64 2.58 5.91
C ASP A 52 -3.19 3.92 6.45
N TYR A 53 -4.35 4.32 5.95
CA TYR A 53 -5.00 5.59 6.21
C TYR A 53 -6.52 5.40 6.38
N SER A 54 -7.13 6.13 7.30
CA SER A 54 -8.60 6.17 7.46
C SER A 54 -9.28 7.22 6.58
N SER A 55 -8.52 7.98 5.79
CA SER A 55 -9.03 9.04 4.91
C SER A 55 -8.29 8.98 3.57
N ILE A 56 -9.06 9.16 2.49
CA ILE A 56 -8.55 9.16 1.13
C ILE A 56 -7.65 10.37 0.87
N GLU A 57 -7.96 11.52 1.47
CA GLU A 57 -7.19 12.76 1.37
C GLU A 57 -5.77 12.56 1.94
N LYS A 58 -5.66 11.92 3.11
CA LYS A 58 -4.36 11.61 3.72
C LYS A 58 -3.56 10.63 2.86
N ALA A 59 -4.22 9.62 2.29
CA ALA A 59 -3.57 8.69 1.39
C ALA A 59 -3.04 9.41 0.14
N TYR A 60 -3.83 10.29 -0.49
CA TYR A 60 -3.40 11.07 -1.64
C TYR A 60 -2.28 12.07 -1.31
N ALA A 61 -2.33 12.73 -0.17
CA ALA A 61 -1.24 13.60 0.28
C ALA A 61 0.08 12.82 0.33
N ARG A 62 0.08 11.63 0.97
CA ARG A 62 1.25 10.76 0.99
C ARG A 62 1.68 10.30 -0.40
N LEU A 63 0.73 9.94 -1.26
CA LEU A 63 1.00 9.53 -2.64
C LEU A 63 1.79 10.62 -3.38
N MET A 64 1.38 11.88 -3.24
CA MET A 64 2.05 13.02 -3.87
C MET A 64 3.46 13.24 -3.30
N GLU A 65 3.62 13.16 -1.98
CA GLU A 65 4.95 13.25 -1.35
C GLU A 65 5.92 12.20 -1.91
N ILE A 66 5.49 10.93 -1.99
CA ILE A 66 6.31 9.84 -2.54
C ILE A 66 6.66 10.12 -4.00
N ARG A 67 5.68 10.47 -4.83
CA ARG A 67 5.91 10.75 -6.26
C ARG A 67 6.79 11.97 -6.52
N SER A 68 6.82 12.94 -5.61
CA SER A 68 7.71 14.11 -5.70
C SER A 68 9.14 13.83 -5.23
N SER A 69 9.34 12.78 -4.42
CA SER A 69 10.62 12.49 -3.75
C SER A 69 11.30 11.22 -4.25
N SER A 70 10.61 10.37 -5.02
CA SER A 70 11.20 9.17 -5.61
C SER A 70 10.58 8.76 -6.95
N ASP A 71 11.27 7.85 -7.63
CA ASP A 71 10.82 7.15 -8.83
C ASP A 71 9.83 6.00 -8.52
N LEU A 72 9.44 5.84 -7.25
CA LEU A 72 8.65 4.70 -6.83
C LEU A 72 7.23 4.80 -7.40
N GLN A 73 6.85 3.79 -8.19
CA GLN A 73 5.49 3.67 -8.69
C GLN A 73 4.56 3.18 -7.57
N VAL A 74 3.65 4.07 -7.16
CA VAL A 74 2.67 3.83 -6.10
C VAL A 74 1.26 4.26 -6.53
N TRP A 75 0.26 3.65 -5.91
CA TRP A 75 -1.15 4.05 -6.03
C TRP A 75 -1.91 3.85 -4.72
N VAL A 76 -3.06 4.52 -4.60
CA VAL A 76 -3.99 4.36 -3.47
C VAL A 76 -4.95 3.21 -3.77
N MET A 77 -5.16 2.32 -2.81
CA MET A 77 -6.16 1.25 -2.85
C MET A 77 -7.11 1.38 -1.66
N ASN A 78 -8.41 1.19 -1.88
CA ASN A 78 -9.39 1.06 -0.79
C ASN A 78 -9.47 -0.43 -0.36
N LYS A 79 -9.24 -0.69 0.93
CA LYS A 79 -9.45 -1.96 1.61
C LYS A 79 -10.93 -2.08 1.99
N LYS A 80 -11.77 -2.52 1.04
CA LYS A 80 -13.20 -2.77 1.28
C LYS A 80 -13.47 -4.09 1.97
#